data_AF-A0A9D6WUY7-F1
#
_entry.id   AF-A0A9D6WUY7-F1
#
_cell.length_a   1.000
_cell.length_b   1.000
_cell.length_c   1.000
_cell.angle_alpha   90.00
_cell.angle_beta   90.00
_cell.angle_gamma   90.00
#
_symmetry.space_group_name_H-M   'P 1'
#
loop_
_entity.id
_entity.type
_entity.pdbx_description
1 polymer ?
#
loop_
_entity_poly.entity_id
_entity_poly.type
_entity_poly.pdbx_seq_one_letter_code
_entity_poly.pdbx_strand_id
1 'polypeptide(L)'
;MSKRTRIFLGLVAALILIASVRAALSALLLNAANAQIARAATMPANARTHSLANAEQITHQARQIANEPRLSLARVRARVLSGAPAFAEPISDPDAIAQFWLGQSAWDAHQAEQAFAFWRAAGAFTYFINQARRAVDKHIWDEAEQFARIAIGIAPDDAEAHLLLGTAISFQDINADEAVRELDRAFARACADELRATILARHAEILAARGNLSDARALFERAHAIAPMDARPRVGIALLQLNAGARAEASALLEQVIADSPWYVVAYSARAQIAEIENDARGAEIWLQRGLAKNPNDARLLLPLGELYARQGRGAQAQAILELALKNETRVDGRSAILRALENLK
;
A
#
# COMPACT_ATOMS: atom_id res chain seq x y z
N MET A 1 -3.75 -62.37 13.27
CA MET A 1 -4.53 -61.16 13.64
C MET A 1 -5.62 -61.52 14.64
N SER A 2 -5.66 -60.87 15.80
CA SER A 2 -6.68 -61.15 16.84
C SER A 2 -8.07 -60.65 16.43
N LYS A 3 -9.14 -61.25 16.98
CA LYS A 3 -10.54 -60.80 16.76
C LYS A 3 -10.73 -59.32 17.14
N ARG A 4 -10.05 -58.85 18.19
CA ARG A 4 -10.04 -57.44 18.62
C ARG A 4 -9.38 -56.52 17.58
N THR A 5 -8.29 -56.96 16.96
CA THR A 5 -7.59 -56.21 15.90
C THR A 5 -8.47 -56.04 14.66
N ARG A 6 -9.25 -57.07 14.27
CA ARG A 6 -10.20 -56.96 13.14
C ARG A 6 -11.34 -55.98 13.42
N ILE A 7 -11.88 -55.99 14.63
CA ILE A 7 -12.96 -55.06 15.04
C ILE A 7 -12.46 -53.62 15.07
N PHE A 8 -11.25 -53.39 15.61
CA PHE A 8 -10.62 -52.07 15.64
C PHE A 8 -10.35 -51.52 14.24
N LEU A 9 -9.77 -52.33 13.33
CA LEU A 9 -9.58 -51.92 11.93
C LEU A 9 -10.90 -51.65 11.20
N GLY A 10 -11.96 -52.42 11.49
CA GLY A 10 -13.29 -52.19 10.93
C GLY A 10 -13.90 -50.85 11.37
N LEU A 11 -13.74 -50.48 12.64
CA LEU A 11 -14.20 -49.19 13.18
C LEU A 11 -13.42 -48.01 12.59
N VAL A 12 -12.10 -48.13 12.46
CA VAL A 12 -11.26 -47.10 11.84
C VAL A 12 -11.63 -46.92 10.36
N ALA A 13 -11.84 -48.01 9.61
CA ALA A 13 -12.27 -47.94 8.22
C ALA A 13 -13.66 -47.29 8.07
N ALA A 14 -14.60 -47.60 8.97
CA ALA A 14 -15.92 -46.97 8.98
C ALA A 14 -15.85 -45.46 9.29
N LEU A 15 -15.00 -45.03 10.22
CA LEU A 15 -14.79 -43.62 10.52
C LEU A 15 -14.17 -42.86 9.34
N ILE A 16 -13.19 -43.46 8.65
CA ILE A 16 -12.59 -42.90 7.43
C ILE A 16 -13.63 -42.79 6.30
N LEU A 17 -14.50 -43.79 6.16
CA LEU A 17 -15.57 -43.78 5.16
C LEU A 17 -16.61 -42.67 5.48
N ILE A 18 -17.01 -42.53 6.74
CA ILE A 18 -17.93 -41.47 7.17
C ILE A 18 -17.31 -40.09 6.93
N ALA A 19 -16.03 -39.90 7.24
CA ALA A 19 -15.33 -38.64 7.00
C ALA A 19 -15.23 -38.31 5.50
N SER A 20 -14.91 -39.30 4.66
CA SER A 20 -14.79 -39.10 3.21
C SER A 20 -16.15 -38.85 2.52
N VAL A 21 -17.23 -39.49 2.97
CA VAL A 21 -18.59 -39.20 2.51
C VAL A 21 -19.03 -37.79 2.92
N ARG A 22 -18.74 -37.35 4.15
CA ARG A 22 -19.01 -35.97 4.59
C ARG A 22 -18.25 -34.93 3.76
N ALA A 23 -16.99 -35.19 3.45
CA ALA A 23 -16.17 -34.31 2.62
C ALA A 23 -16.68 -34.23 1.17
N ALA A 24 -17.05 -35.36 0.57
CA ALA A 24 -17.61 -35.40 -0.79
C ALA A 24 -18.96 -34.67 -0.88
N LEU A 25 -19.82 -34.86 0.12
CA LEU A 25 -21.12 -34.20 0.20
C LEU A 25 -20.96 -32.68 0.43
N SER A 26 -20.02 -32.27 1.28
CA SER A 26 -19.65 -30.86 1.46
C SER A 26 -19.18 -30.21 0.16
N ALA A 27 -18.29 -30.86 -0.59
CA ALA A 27 -17.80 -30.35 -1.88
C ALA A 27 -18.93 -30.20 -2.91
N LEU A 28 -19.88 -31.14 -2.94
CA LEU A 28 -21.03 -31.07 -3.84
C LEU A 28 -21.98 -29.92 -3.48
N LEU A 29 -22.27 -29.73 -2.19
CA LEU A 29 -23.10 -28.63 -1.70
C LEU A 29 -22.43 -27.27 -1.92
N LEU A 30 -21.10 -27.19 -1.77
CA LEU A 30 -20.31 -26.01 -2.09
C LEU A 30 -20.39 -25.66 -3.58
N ASN A 31 -20.24 -26.64 -4.46
CA ASN A 31 -20.35 -26.44 -5.90
C ASN A 31 -21.75 -25.97 -6.30
N ALA A 32 -22.79 -26.55 -5.69
CA ALA A 32 -24.17 -26.13 -5.90
C ALA A 32 -24.41 -24.67 -5.45
N ALA A 33 -23.92 -24.31 -4.26
CA ALA A 33 -24.01 -22.95 -3.75
C ALA A 33 -23.25 -21.95 -4.63
N ASN A 34 -22.02 -22.25 -5.02
CA ASN A 34 -21.21 -21.41 -5.90
C ASN A 34 -21.85 -21.23 -7.28
N ALA A 35 -22.48 -22.27 -7.83
CA ALA A 35 -23.21 -22.17 -9.09
C ALA A 35 -24.42 -21.24 -8.98
N GLN A 36 -25.15 -21.26 -7.87
CA GLN A 36 -26.26 -20.34 -7.62
C GLN A 36 -25.76 -18.90 -7.44
N ILE A 37 -24.69 -18.70 -6.69
CA ILE A 37 -24.05 -17.39 -6.50
C ILE A 37 -23.59 -16.81 -7.84
N ALA A 38 -22.92 -17.62 -8.67
CA ALA A 38 -22.45 -17.20 -9.99
C ALA A 38 -23.61 -16.83 -10.93
N ARG A 39 -24.73 -17.59 -10.88
CA ARG A 39 -25.94 -17.26 -11.63
C ARG A 39 -26.59 -15.97 -11.14
N ALA A 40 -26.66 -15.77 -9.83
CA ALA A 40 -27.22 -14.55 -9.26
C ALA A 40 -26.39 -13.31 -9.64
N ALA A 41 -25.06 -13.42 -9.67
CA ALA A 41 -24.17 -12.29 -10.01
C ALA A 41 -24.45 -11.68 -11.40
N THR A 42 -25.01 -12.46 -12.34
CA THR A 42 -25.30 -12.02 -13.71
C THR A 42 -26.75 -11.57 -13.93
N MET A 43 -27.63 -11.71 -12.94
CA MET A 43 -29.07 -11.35 -13.03
C MET A 43 -29.32 -9.87 -12.70
N PRO A 44 -30.47 -9.28 -13.09
CA PRO A 44 -30.90 -7.98 -12.58
C PRO A 44 -31.32 -8.05 -11.09
N ALA A 45 -31.18 -6.95 -10.34
CA ALA A 45 -31.27 -6.93 -8.86
C ALA A 45 -32.57 -7.54 -8.30
N ASN A 46 -33.69 -7.34 -8.97
CA ASN A 46 -35.01 -7.89 -8.61
C ASN A 46 -35.10 -9.43 -8.75
N ALA A 47 -34.25 -10.06 -9.54
CA ALA A 47 -34.24 -11.50 -9.81
C ALA A 47 -33.17 -12.27 -9.01
N ARG A 48 -32.20 -11.58 -8.38
CA ARG A 48 -31.10 -12.22 -7.63
C ARG A 48 -31.54 -12.83 -6.30
N THR A 49 -32.52 -12.23 -5.64
CA THR A 49 -32.94 -12.55 -4.26
C THR A 49 -33.27 -14.02 -4.06
N HIS A 50 -34.01 -14.65 -5.00
CA HIS A 50 -34.38 -16.06 -4.88
C HIS A 50 -33.19 -17.01 -5.05
N SER A 51 -32.30 -16.73 -6.02
CA SER A 51 -31.11 -17.57 -6.25
C SER A 51 -30.12 -17.47 -5.08
N LEU A 52 -29.99 -16.28 -4.48
CA LEU A 52 -29.14 -16.05 -3.31
C LEU A 52 -29.74 -16.65 -2.03
N ALA A 53 -31.05 -16.56 -1.82
CA ALA A 53 -31.74 -17.23 -0.71
C ALA A 53 -31.59 -18.76 -0.77
N ASN A 54 -31.70 -19.34 -1.97
CA ASN A 54 -31.46 -20.77 -2.16
C ASN A 54 -29.99 -21.14 -1.89
N ALA A 55 -29.02 -20.32 -2.31
CA ALA A 55 -27.61 -20.53 -1.97
C ALA A 55 -27.36 -20.46 -0.45
N GLU A 56 -28.01 -19.55 0.27
CA GLU A 56 -27.96 -19.47 1.74
C GLU A 56 -28.55 -20.71 2.42
N GLN A 57 -29.67 -21.22 1.91
CA GLN A 57 -30.30 -22.43 2.45
C GLN A 57 -29.44 -23.68 2.23
N ILE A 58 -28.87 -23.84 1.02
CA ILE A 58 -27.97 -24.94 0.67
C ILE A 58 -26.75 -24.95 1.59
N THR A 59 -26.15 -23.78 1.81
CA THR A 59 -24.95 -23.65 2.65
C THR A 59 -25.26 -23.80 4.14
N HIS A 60 -26.45 -23.40 4.61
CA HIS A 60 -26.91 -23.67 5.98
C HIS A 60 -27.08 -25.17 6.24
N GLN A 61 -27.77 -25.89 5.35
CA GLN A 61 -27.95 -27.34 5.44
C GLN A 61 -26.61 -28.09 5.39
N ALA A 62 -25.71 -27.64 4.52
CA ALA A 62 -24.38 -28.24 4.36
C ALA A 62 -23.52 -28.14 5.64
N ARG A 63 -23.62 -27.03 6.39
CA ARG A 63 -22.88 -26.84 7.65
C ARG A 63 -23.30 -27.82 8.76
N GLN A 64 -24.57 -28.20 8.80
CA GLN A 64 -25.06 -29.22 9.75
C GLN A 64 -24.46 -30.61 9.47
N ILE A 65 -23.99 -30.83 8.25
CA ILE A 65 -23.45 -32.10 7.75
C ILE A 65 -21.91 -32.12 7.84
N ALA A 66 -21.27 -30.99 7.54
CA ALA A 66 -19.83 -30.80 7.59
C ALA A 66 -19.47 -29.38 8.04
N ASN A 67 -18.69 -29.24 9.11
CA ASN A 67 -18.19 -27.94 9.59
C ASN A 67 -17.00 -27.48 8.73
N GLU A 68 -17.26 -27.19 7.46
CA GLU A 68 -16.23 -26.90 6.44
C GLU A 68 -16.15 -25.39 6.12
N PRO A 69 -14.95 -24.78 6.20
CA PRO A 69 -14.72 -23.35 5.98
C PRO A 69 -15.30 -22.79 4.67
N ARG A 70 -15.23 -23.58 3.60
CA ARG A 70 -15.68 -23.17 2.25
C ARG A 70 -17.20 -22.99 2.15
N LEU A 71 -17.98 -23.75 2.93
CA LEU A 71 -19.45 -23.61 2.96
C LEU A 71 -19.87 -22.31 3.65
N SER A 72 -19.14 -21.92 4.70
CA SER A 72 -19.29 -20.62 5.35
C SER A 72 -19.01 -19.48 4.37
N LEU A 73 -17.97 -19.60 3.54
CA LEU A 73 -17.62 -18.63 2.50
C LEU A 73 -18.72 -18.45 1.44
N ALA A 74 -19.25 -19.54 0.88
CA ALA A 74 -20.32 -19.46 -0.12
C ALA A 74 -21.57 -18.79 0.47
N ARG A 75 -21.91 -19.10 1.73
CA ARG A 75 -23.04 -18.47 2.42
C ARG A 75 -22.89 -16.97 2.57
N VAL A 76 -21.72 -16.54 3.05
CA VAL A 76 -21.42 -15.11 3.21
C VAL A 76 -21.51 -14.40 1.87
N ARG A 77 -20.88 -14.93 0.81
CA ARG A 77 -20.96 -14.35 -0.54
C ARG A 77 -22.39 -14.21 -1.05
N ALA A 78 -23.24 -15.22 -0.82
CA ALA A 78 -24.64 -15.16 -1.23
C ALA A 78 -25.39 -14.00 -0.54
N ARG A 79 -25.12 -13.78 0.74
CA ARG A 79 -25.75 -12.75 1.56
C ARG A 79 -25.27 -11.33 1.24
N VAL A 80 -23.96 -11.17 1.01
CA VAL A 80 -23.38 -9.90 0.53
C VAL A 80 -24.01 -9.50 -0.80
N LEU A 81 -24.13 -10.44 -1.74
CA LEU A 81 -24.71 -10.17 -3.06
C LEU A 81 -26.23 -9.88 -3.01
N SER A 82 -26.92 -10.22 -1.92
CA SER A 82 -28.36 -9.99 -1.77
C SER A 82 -28.67 -8.66 -1.08
N GLY A 83 -27.64 -7.93 -0.63
CA GLY A 83 -27.80 -6.69 0.14
C GLY A 83 -28.33 -6.92 1.56
N ALA A 84 -28.34 -8.17 2.03
CA ALA A 84 -28.75 -8.50 3.38
C ALA A 84 -27.60 -8.32 4.38
N PRO A 85 -27.86 -7.80 5.60
CA PRO A 85 -26.81 -7.60 6.60
C PRO A 85 -26.16 -8.93 7.01
N ALA A 86 -24.85 -8.86 7.18
CA ALA A 86 -23.93 -9.91 7.56
C ALA A 86 -24.10 -10.35 9.03
N PHE A 87 -25.11 -11.20 9.30
CA PHE A 87 -25.44 -11.85 10.59
C PHE A 87 -25.69 -10.93 11.83
N ALA A 88 -26.65 -11.32 12.66
CA ALA A 88 -26.83 -10.79 14.02
C ALA A 88 -26.28 -11.75 15.11
N GLU A 89 -25.94 -12.99 14.73
CA GLU A 89 -25.37 -13.99 15.64
C GLU A 89 -23.91 -14.30 15.28
N PRO A 90 -23.03 -14.50 16.27
CA PRO A 90 -21.64 -14.85 16.03
C PRO A 90 -21.56 -16.19 15.29
N ILE A 91 -20.96 -16.20 14.09
CA ILE A 91 -20.58 -17.44 13.43
C ILE A 91 -19.46 -18.06 14.27
N SER A 92 -19.75 -19.16 14.94
CA SER A 92 -18.88 -19.81 15.93
C SER A 92 -17.51 -20.31 15.42
N ASP A 93 -17.26 -20.29 14.11
CA ASP A 93 -15.95 -20.62 13.54
C ASP A 93 -15.79 -20.02 12.14
N PRO A 94 -15.26 -18.79 12.04
CA PRO A 94 -15.13 -18.12 10.76
C PRO A 94 -13.83 -18.46 10.04
N ASP A 95 -13.93 -19.02 8.83
CA ASP A 95 -12.85 -18.96 7.85
C ASP A 95 -12.41 -17.50 7.65
N ALA A 96 -11.09 -17.23 7.61
CA ALA A 96 -10.53 -15.89 7.41
C ALA A 96 -11.12 -15.21 6.16
N ILE A 97 -11.42 -15.99 5.12
CA ILE A 97 -12.05 -15.46 3.90
C ILE A 97 -13.50 -15.03 4.16
N ALA A 98 -14.27 -15.80 4.92
CA ALA A 98 -15.66 -15.44 5.27
C ALA A 98 -15.68 -14.16 6.10
N GLN A 99 -14.77 -14.02 7.07
CA GLN A 99 -14.59 -12.80 7.86
C GLN A 99 -14.22 -11.60 7.00
N PHE A 100 -13.35 -11.79 6.00
CA PHE A 100 -13.00 -10.72 5.08
C PHE A 100 -14.23 -10.15 4.33
N TRP A 101 -15.11 -11.03 3.83
CA TRP A 101 -16.32 -10.61 3.12
C TRP A 101 -17.41 -10.04 4.05
N LEU A 102 -17.54 -10.55 5.27
CA LEU A 102 -18.41 -9.94 6.28
C LEU A 102 -17.93 -8.52 6.60
N GLY A 103 -16.60 -8.33 6.72
CA GLY A 103 -15.99 -7.02 6.90
C GLY A 103 -16.30 -6.07 5.74
N GLN A 104 -16.16 -6.53 4.50
CA GLN A 104 -16.54 -5.75 3.32
C GLN A 104 -18.02 -5.37 3.33
N SER A 105 -18.91 -6.31 3.63
CA SER A 105 -20.35 -6.04 3.70
C SER A 105 -20.71 -5.03 4.78
N ALA A 106 -20.08 -5.10 5.95
CA ALA A 106 -20.27 -4.14 7.03
C ALA A 106 -19.73 -2.76 6.64
N TRP A 107 -18.59 -2.70 5.95
CA TRP A 107 -18.03 -1.46 5.43
C TRP A 107 -18.95 -0.78 4.42
N ASP A 108 -19.47 -1.55 3.45
CA ASP A 108 -20.44 -1.07 2.44
C ASP A 108 -21.77 -0.61 3.08
N ALA A 109 -22.12 -1.17 4.24
CA ALA A 109 -23.26 -0.75 5.05
C ALA A 109 -22.96 0.42 6.01
N HIS A 110 -21.78 1.06 5.90
CA HIS A 110 -21.31 2.15 6.77
C HIS A 110 -21.18 1.76 8.26
N GLN A 111 -20.92 0.49 8.56
CA GLN A 111 -20.74 -0.04 9.91
C GLN A 111 -19.26 -0.30 10.20
N ALA A 112 -18.47 0.79 10.30
CA ALA A 112 -17.01 0.72 10.37
C ALA A 112 -16.46 -0.17 11.50
N GLU A 113 -16.98 -0.03 12.73
CA GLU A 113 -16.53 -0.84 13.87
C GLU A 113 -16.76 -2.34 13.66
N GLN A 114 -17.91 -2.71 13.06
CA GLN A 114 -18.19 -4.11 12.71
C GLN A 114 -17.27 -4.60 11.60
N ALA A 115 -17.01 -3.75 10.59
CA ALA A 115 -16.09 -4.06 9.51
C ALA A 115 -14.67 -4.36 10.05
N PHE A 116 -14.17 -3.50 10.96
CA PHE A 116 -12.87 -3.68 11.59
C PHE A 116 -12.81 -4.95 12.45
N ALA A 117 -13.87 -5.26 13.21
CA ALA A 117 -13.93 -6.50 13.98
C ALA A 117 -13.83 -7.73 13.08
N PHE A 118 -14.57 -7.75 11.98
CA PHE A 118 -14.50 -8.85 11.01
C PHE A 118 -13.14 -8.92 10.31
N TRP A 119 -12.57 -7.81 9.87
CA TRP A 119 -11.24 -7.79 9.25
C TRP A 119 -10.10 -8.14 10.21
N ARG A 120 -10.23 -7.82 11.50
CA ARG A 120 -9.31 -8.26 12.55
C ARG A 120 -9.37 -9.78 12.71
N ALA A 121 -10.57 -10.36 12.78
CA ALA A 121 -10.76 -11.80 12.83
C ALA A 121 -10.28 -12.51 11.54
N ALA A 122 -10.31 -11.81 10.40
CA ALA A 122 -9.76 -12.30 9.13
C ALA A 122 -8.22 -12.26 9.05
N GLY A 123 -7.53 -11.61 9.98
CA GLY A 123 -6.09 -11.31 9.83
C GLY A 123 -5.79 -10.39 8.63
N ALA A 124 -6.74 -9.54 8.24
CA ALA A 124 -6.66 -8.74 7.03
C ALA A 124 -5.76 -7.50 7.14
N PHE A 125 -5.19 -7.22 8.31
CA PHE A 125 -4.30 -6.08 8.53
C PHE A 125 -3.18 -6.01 7.48
N THR A 126 -2.46 -7.12 7.28
CA THR A 126 -1.35 -7.20 6.31
C THR A 126 -1.79 -6.90 4.87
N TYR A 127 -3.02 -7.24 4.51
CA TYR A 127 -3.57 -6.87 3.21
C TYR A 127 -3.72 -5.35 3.10
N PHE A 128 -4.42 -4.72 4.04
CA PHE A 128 -4.72 -3.29 3.98
C PHE A 128 -3.47 -2.41 4.12
N ILE A 129 -2.54 -2.76 5.00
CA ILE A 129 -1.28 -2.01 5.15
C ILE A 129 -0.43 -2.08 3.88
N ASN A 130 -0.41 -3.22 3.19
CA ASN A 130 0.31 -3.36 1.92
C ASN A 130 -0.37 -2.59 0.78
N GLN A 131 -1.70 -2.50 0.75
CA GLN A 131 -2.39 -1.65 -0.21
C GLN A 131 -2.09 -0.17 0.06
N ALA A 132 -2.13 0.26 1.33
CA ALA A 132 -1.77 1.62 1.73
C ALA A 132 -0.33 1.96 1.30
N ARG A 133 0.64 1.08 1.57
CA ARG A 133 2.04 1.25 1.15
C ARG A 133 2.16 1.39 -0.36
N ARG A 134 1.55 0.47 -1.12
CA ARG A 134 1.59 0.50 -2.59
C ARG A 134 0.95 1.76 -3.14
N ALA A 135 -0.14 2.24 -2.53
CA ALA A 135 -0.79 3.48 -2.94
C ALA A 135 0.10 4.70 -2.66
N VAL A 136 0.78 4.76 -1.50
CA VAL A 136 1.83 5.76 -1.21
C VAL A 136 2.94 5.69 -2.25
N ASP A 137 3.47 4.51 -2.56
CA ASP A 137 4.54 4.33 -3.55
C ASP A 137 4.14 4.79 -4.96
N LYS A 138 2.86 4.69 -5.30
CA LYS A 138 2.30 5.13 -6.59
C LYS A 138 1.79 6.57 -6.58
N HIS A 139 1.87 7.25 -5.44
CA HIS A 139 1.32 8.60 -5.23
C HIS A 139 -0.21 8.65 -5.49
N ILE A 140 -0.93 7.59 -5.11
CA ILE A 140 -2.40 7.52 -5.14
C ILE A 140 -2.90 7.84 -3.73
N TRP A 141 -2.89 9.13 -3.38
CA TRP A 141 -3.04 9.60 -1.99
C TRP A 141 -4.39 9.25 -1.37
N ASP A 142 -5.48 9.33 -2.14
CA ASP A 142 -6.83 9.02 -1.63
C ASP A 142 -6.99 7.53 -1.28
N GLU A 143 -6.46 6.62 -2.12
CA GLU A 143 -6.43 5.18 -1.81
C GLU A 143 -5.52 4.89 -0.62
N ALA A 144 -4.36 5.57 -0.55
CA ALA A 144 -3.41 5.42 0.56
C ALA A 144 -4.05 5.80 1.89
N GLU A 145 -4.74 6.94 1.93
CA GLU A 145 -5.49 7.40 3.10
C GLU A 145 -6.56 6.38 3.48
N GLN A 146 -7.40 5.97 2.53
CA GLN A 146 -8.49 5.03 2.80
C GLN A 146 -7.97 3.72 3.41
N PHE A 147 -6.96 3.11 2.79
CA PHE A 147 -6.41 1.85 3.27
C PHE A 147 -5.65 2.00 4.59
N ALA A 148 -4.95 3.11 4.80
CA ALA A 148 -4.27 3.37 6.08
C ALA A 148 -5.28 3.57 7.22
N ARG A 149 -6.40 4.29 6.99
CA ARG A 149 -7.48 4.43 7.97
C ARG A 149 -8.11 3.07 8.32
N ILE A 150 -8.32 2.20 7.33
CA ILE A 150 -8.81 0.83 7.57
C ILE A 150 -7.79 0.02 8.39
N ALA A 151 -6.50 0.11 8.04
CA ALA A 151 -5.44 -0.58 8.77
C ALA A 151 -5.37 -0.14 10.24
N ILE A 152 -5.51 1.17 10.52
CA ILE A 152 -5.61 1.73 11.87
C ILE A 152 -6.87 1.22 12.59
N GLY A 153 -8.02 1.15 11.91
CA GLY A 153 -9.24 0.58 12.51
C GLY A 153 -9.07 -0.88 12.96
N ILE A 154 -8.32 -1.67 12.18
CA ILE A 154 -8.00 -3.07 12.51
C ILE A 154 -6.96 -3.15 13.64
N ALA A 155 -5.87 -2.37 13.57
CA ALA A 155 -4.76 -2.34 14.52
C ALA A 155 -4.44 -0.89 14.93
N PRO A 156 -5.14 -0.34 15.95
CA PRO A 156 -5.03 1.09 16.31
C PRO A 156 -3.67 1.53 16.87
N ASP A 157 -2.80 0.59 17.24
CA ASP A 157 -1.48 0.86 17.79
C ASP A 157 -0.34 0.55 16.82
N ASP A 158 -0.65 0.29 15.55
CA ASP A 158 0.37 0.05 14.54
C ASP A 158 1.03 1.37 14.08
N ALA A 159 2.33 1.50 14.35
CA ALA A 159 3.09 2.70 14.03
C ALA A 159 3.20 2.97 12.52
N GLU A 160 3.27 1.92 11.70
CA GLU A 160 3.41 2.05 10.26
C GLU A 160 2.10 2.52 9.62
N ALA A 161 0.96 2.02 10.09
CA ALA A 161 -0.36 2.47 9.62
C ALA A 161 -0.56 3.97 9.85
N HIS A 162 -0.16 4.47 11.02
CA HIS A 162 -0.15 5.91 11.32
C HIS A 162 0.84 6.69 10.45
N LEU A 163 2.04 6.17 10.18
CA LEU A 163 3.01 6.79 9.26
C LEU A 163 2.45 6.92 7.84
N LEU A 164 1.84 5.85 7.32
CA LEU A 164 1.27 5.84 5.97
C LEU A 164 0.08 6.81 5.87
N LEU A 165 -0.78 6.86 6.90
CA LEU A 165 -1.88 7.83 6.94
C LEU A 165 -1.34 9.27 6.96
N GLY A 166 -0.41 9.58 7.87
CA GLY A 166 0.20 10.90 7.98
C GLY A 166 0.88 11.33 6.68
N THR A 167 1.54 10.38 5.99
CA THR A 167 2.13 10.62 4.67
C THR A 167 1.06 10.94 3.63
N ALA A 168 0.02 10.13 3.51
CA ALA A 168 -1.03 10.31 2.50
C ALA A 168 -1.75 11.67 2.63
N ILE A 169 -2.18 12.04 3.83
CA ILE A 169 -2.93 13.29 4.06
C ILE A 169 -2.07 14.54 3.95
N SER A 170 -0.74 14.41 4.07
CA SER A 170 0.18 15.53 3.87
C SER A 170 0.21 16.07 2.44
N PHE A 171 -0.14 15.24 1.45
CA PHE A 171 -0.17 15.60 0.03
C PHE A 171 -1.54 16.08 -0.45
N GLN A 172 -2.52 16.24 0.45
CA GLN A 172 -3.87 16.72 0.12
C GLN A 172 -4.11 18.19 0.52
N ASP A 173 -3.05 18.95 0.88
CA ASP A 173 -2.96 20.39 1.24
C ASP A 173 -3.88 20.92 2.38
N ILE A 174 -5.03 20.31 2.62
CA ILE A 174 -6.06 20.78 3.55
C ILE A 174 -5.83 20.28 4.99
N ASN A 175 -5.19 19.12 5.15
CA ASN A 175 -5.21 18.36 6.41
C ASN A 175 -3.85 18.20 7.09
N ALA A 176 -2.93 19.13 6.86
CA ALA A 176 -1.57 18.93 7.29
C ALA A 176 -1.42 18.83 8.83
N ASP A 177 -2.28 19.45 9.63
CA ASP A 177 -2.26 19.30 11.10
C ASP A 177 -2.69 17.91 11.56
N GLU A 178 -3.58 17.26 10.79
CA GLU A 178 -3.89 15.84 10.98
C GLU A 178 -2.67 14.99 10.61
N ALA A 179 -1.97 15.31 9.52
CA ALA A 179 -0.73 14.64 9.12
C ALA A 179 0.28 14.57 10.27
N VAL A 180 0.53 15.72 10.90
CA VAL A 180 1.46 15.83 12.03
C VAL A 180 0.98 15.00 13.23
N ARG A 181 -0.31 15.06 13.58
CA ARG A 181 -0.86 14.23 14.68
C ARG A 181 -0.71 12.74 14.43
N GLU A 182 -0.89 12.28 13.20
CA GLU A 182 -0.70 10.88 12.85
C GLU A 182 0.78 10.47 12.91
N LEU A 183 1.70 11.35 12.49
CA LEU A 183 3.14 11.10 12.65
C LEU A 183 3.58 11.08 14.12
N ASP A 184 3.01 11.92 14.98
CA ASP A 184 3.25 11.88 16.42
C ASP A 184 2.74 10.57 17.04
N ARG A 185 1.56 10.10 16.62
CA ARG A 185 1.02 8.78 17.00
C ARG A 185 1.93 7.64 16.54
N ALA A 186 2.42 7.71 15.30
CA ALA A 186 3.37 6.75 14.75
C ALA A 186 4.66 6.71 15.57
N PHE A 187 5.23 7.88 15.88
CA PHE A 187 6.49 7.99 16.63
C PHE A 187 6.37 7.40 18.04
N ALA A 188 5.27 7.68 18.74
CA ALA A 188 5.01 7.17 20.08
C ALA A 188 4.90 5.62 20.13
N ARG A 189 4.54 5.00 19.01
CA ARG A 189 4.33 3.53 18.88
C ARG A 189 5.49 2.81 18.20
N ALA A 190 6.42 3.53 17.60
CA ALA A 190 7.52 2.95 16.84
C ALA A 190 8.52 2.25 17.77
N CYS A 191 8.67 0.94 17.57
CA CYS A 191 9.63 0.11 18.30
C CYS A 191 11.02 0.04 17.63
N ALA A 192 11.09 0.23 16.31
CA ALA A 192 12.33 0.16 15.55
C ALA A 192 12.92 1.55 15.29
N ASP A 193 14.24 1.68 15.42
CA ASP A 193 14.95 2.95 15.22
C ASP A 193 14.88 3.42 13.76
N GLU A 194 14.92 2.50 12.79
CA GLU A 194 14.76 2.83 11.36
C GLU A 194 13.38 3.42 11.07
N LEU A 195 12.34 2.91 11.73
CA LEU A 195 10.98 3.43 11.60
C LEU A 195 10.87 4.82 12.25
N ARG A 196 11.46 5.02 13.43
CA ARG A 196 11.52 6.34 14.08
C ARG A 196 12.23 7.38 13.22
N ALA A 197 13.38 7.04 12.64
CA ALA A 197 14.09 7.91 11.71
C ALA A 197 13.22 8.24 10.48
N THR A 198 12.52 7.25 9.92
CA THR A 198 11.59 7.44 8.80
C THR A 198 10.45 8.42 9.15
N ILE A 199 9.84 8.25 10.32
CA ILE A 199 8.74 9.12 10.79
C ILE A 199 9.23 10.56 10.99
N LEU A 200 10.39 10.74 11.63
CA LEU A 200 10.99 12.07 11.82
C LEU A 200 11.34 12.74 10.49
N ALA A 201 11.89 11.99 9.52
CA ALA A 201 12.18 12.51 8.20
C ALA A 201 10.90 12.94 7.45
N ARG A 202 9.81 12.17 7.53
CA ARG A 202 8.52 12.58 6.94
C ARG A 202 7.91 13.78 7.63
N HIS A 203 7.99 13.86 8.96
CA HIS A 203 7.54 15.03 9.69
C HIS A 203 8.34 16.28 9.27
N ALA A 204 9.66 16.15 9.15
CA ALA A 204 10.53 17.23 8.67
C ALA A 204 10.16 17.71 7.26
N GLU A 205 9.87 16.79 6.33
CA GLU A 205 9.44 17.12 4.96
C GLU A 205 8.14 17.95 4.96
N ILE A 206 7.17 17.59 5.79
CA ILE A 206 5.90 18.33 5.93
C ILE A 206 6.15 19.73 6.49
N LEU A 207 6.98 19.86 7.54
CA LEU A 207 7.33 21.17 8.10
C LEU A 207 8.07 22.05 7.09
N ALA A 208 8.98 21.46 6.31
CA ALA A 208 9.71 22.15 5.26
C ALA A 208 8.76 22.69 4.17
N ALA A 209 7.79 21.89 3.73
CA ALA A 209 6.80 22.30 2.74
C ALA A 209 5.93 23.48 3.22
N ARG A 210 5.74 23.61 4.55
CA ARG A 210 5.04 24.75 5.17
C ARG A 210 5.92 25.95 5.49
N GLY A 211 7.21 25.89 5.17
CA GLY A 211 8.16 26.97 5.46
C GLY A 211 8.69 26.97 6.91
N ASN A 212 8.37 25.97 7.73
CA ASN A 212 8.93 25.81 9.08
C ASN A 212 10.33 25.17 9.01
N LEU A 213 11.28 25.88 8.39
CA LEU A 213 12.58 25.35 8.00
C LEU A 213 13.49 25.00 9.19
N SER A 214 13.39 25.75 10.30
CA SER A 214 14.18 25.49 11.53
C SER A 214 13.80 24.15 12.16
N ASP A 215 12.50 23.91 12.29
CA ASP A 215 11.96 22.72 12.94
C ASP A 215 12.16 21.50 12.06
N ALA A 216 11.98 21.66 10.73
CA ALA A 216 12.32 20.66 9.75
C ALA A 216 13.79 20.22 9.85
N ARG A 217 14.72 21.18 9.92
CA ARG A 217 16.15 20.88 10.10
C ARG A 217 16.41 20.09 11.38
N ALA A 218 15.84 20.52 12.51
CA ALA A 218 16.02 19.84 13.79
C ALA A 218 15.51 18.38 13.75
N LEU A 219 14.37 18.14 13.07
CA LEU A 219 13.84 16.79 12.90
C LEU A 219 14.71 15.92 11.97
N PHE A 220 15.23 16.46 10.87
CA PHE A 220 16.18 15.73 10.03
C PHE A 220 17.48 15.40 10.76
N GLU A 221 18.02 16.33 11.56
CA GLU A 221 19.22 16.08 12.36
C GLU A 221 18.99 14.97 13.38
N ARG A 222 17.83 14.96 14.05
CA ARG A 222 17.43 13.86 14.93
C ARG A 222 17.26 12.54 14.19
N ALA A 223 16.63 12.55 13.01
CA ALA A 223 16.46 11.35 12.19
C ALA A 223 17.81 10.76 11.77
N HIS A 224 18.76 11.61 11.36
CA HIS A 224 20.11 11.21 11.01
C HIS A 224 20.88 10.63 12.21
N ALA A 225 20.73 11.21 13.40
CA ALA A 225 21.36 10.70 14.60
C ALA A 225 20.86 9.29 14.98
N ILE A 226 19.57 8.99 14.75
CA ILE A 226 18.99 7.67 15.00
C ILE A 226 19.43 6.65 13.94
N ALA A 227 19.41 7.03 12.67
CA ALA A 227 19.80 6.15 11.56
C ALA A 227 20.86 6.82 10.67
N PRO A 228 22.15 6.76 11.04
CA PRO A 228 23.22 7.46 10.31
C PRO A 228 23.41 7.00 8.85
N MET A 229 23.01 5.77 8.55
CA MET A 229 23.09 5.17 7.20
C MET A 229 21.88 5.49 6.33
N ASP A 230 20.84 6.12 6.88
CA ASP A 230 19.72 6.60 6.08
C ASP A 230 20.11 7.90 5.36
N ALA A 231 20.08 7.86 4.03
CA ALA A 231 20.40 9.01 3.19
C ALA A 231 19.30 10.10 3.22
N ARG A 232 18.04 9.74 3.51
CA ARG A 232 16.88 10.64 3.38
C ARG A 232 17.05 11.91 4.21
N PRO A 233 17.40 11.87 5.52
CA PRO A 233 17.49 13.08 6.32
C PRO A 233 18.61 14.02 5.86
N ARG A 234 19.76 13.47 5.43
CA ARG A 234 20.88 14.28 4.94
C ARG A 234 20.54 14.99 3.63
N VAL A 235 19.82 14.34 2.72
CA VAL A 235 19.30 15.00 1.51
C VAL A 235 18.25 16.04 1.87
N GLY A 236 17.36 15.77 2.83
CA GLY A 236 16.43 16.76 3.37
C GLY A 236 17.15 18.03 3.87
N ILE A 237 18.23 17.86 4.66
CA ILE A 237 19.07 18.97 5.13
C ILE A 237 19.71 19.72 3.96
N ALA A 238 20.23 19.02 2.95
CA ALA A 238 20.82 19.65 1.77
C ALA A 238 19.78 20.46 0.96
N LEU A 239 18.56 19.97 0.83
CA LEU A 239 17.46 20.69 0.18
C LEU A 239 17.06 21.94 0.98
N LEU A 240 17.05 21.86 2.32
CA LEU A 240 16.84 23.04 3.17
C LEU A 240 17.97 24.08 2.99
N GLN A 241 19.23 23.64 2.89
CA GLN A 241 20.37 24.52 2.60
C GLN A 241 20.23 25.18 1.24
N LEU A 242 19.83 24.42 0.22
CA LEU A 242 19.58 24.94 -1.12
C LEU A 242 18.48 26.02 -1.11
N ASN A 243 17.37 25.78 -0.41
CA ASN A 243 16.29 26.76 -0.24
C ASN A 243 16.76 28.03 0.48
N ALA A 244 17.73 27.91 1.38
CA ALA A 244 18.37 29.04 2.06
C ALA A 244 19.48 29.74 1.22
N GLY A 245 19.75 29.25 0.00
CA GLY A 245 20.81 29.77 -0.88
C GLY A 245 22.22 29.26 -0.58
N ALA A 246 22.39 28.38 0.41
CA ALA A 246 23.66 27.76 0.81
C ALA A 246 24.04 26.61 -0.14
N ARG A 247 24.30 26.96 -1.41
CA ARG A 247 24.52 26.00 -2.52
C ARG A 247 25.79 25.16 -2.36
N ALA A 248 26.85 25.75 -1.82
CA ALA A 248 28.14 25.07 -1.64
C ALA A 248 28.02 23.98 -0.56
N GLU A 249 27.38 24.31 0.56
CA GLU A 249 27.12 23.41 1.68
C GLU A 249 26.19 22.27 1.26
N ALA A 250 25.11 22.61 0.53
CA ALA A 250 24.19 21.61 -0.02
C ALA A 250 24.92 20.65 -0.97
N SER A 251 25.75 21.17 -1.89
CA SER A 251 26.54 20.35 -2.82
C SER A 251 27.50 19.41 -2.09
N ALA A 252 28.26 19.92 -1.12
CA ALA A 252 29.18 19.11 -0.34
C ALA A 252 28.46 17.98 0.40
N LEU A 253 27.31 18.26 1.01
CA LEU A 253 26.52 17.26 1.72
C LEU A 253 25.93 16.20 0.76
N LEU A 254 25.41 16.62 -0.40
CA LEU A 254 24.90 15.69 -1.42
C LEU A 254 25.99 14.79 -1.98
N GLU A 255 27.19 15.32 -2.21
CA GLU A 255 28.33 14.54 -2.69
C GLU A 255 28.79 13.49 -1.65
N GLN A 256 28.75 13.82 -0.35
CA GLN A 256 28.97 12.83 0.69
C GLN A 256 27.87 11.75 0.71
N VAL A 257 26.60 12.15 0.60
CA VAL A 257 25.49 11.17 0.51
C VAL A 257 25.66 10.25 -0.69
N ILE A 258 26.09 10.78 -1.84
CA ILE A 258 26.35 9.98 -3.06
C ILE A 258 27.49 8.98 -2.83
N ALA A 259 28.54 9.37 -2.10
CA ALA A 259 29.65 8.48 -1.76
C ALA A 259 29.18 7.34 -0.85
N ASP A 260 28.37 7.65 0.16
CA ASP A 260 27.90 6.68 1.16
C ASP A 260 26.73 5.82 0.66
N SER A 261 25.90 6.35 -0.23
CA SER A 261 24.66 5.75 -0.75
C SER A 261 24.49 5.98 -2.24
N PRO A 262 25.31 5.34 -3.09
CA PRO A 262 25.34 5.57 -4.55
C PRO A 262 24.05 5.12 -5.28
N TRP A 263 23.15 4.40 -4.61
CA TRP A 263 21.82 4.03 -5.11
C TRP A 263 20.75 5.09 -4.80
N TYR A 264 21.03 6.11 -3.98
CA TYR A 264 20.03 7.09 -3.58
C TYR A 264 19.86 8.19 -4.64
N VAL A 265 18.94 7.96 -5.58
CA VAL A 265 18.76 8.82 -6.78
C VAL A 265 18.44 10.28 -6.47
N VAL A 266 17.75 10.57 -5.36
CA VAL A 266 17.34 11.93 -5.02
C VAL A 266 18.56 12.83 -4.81
N ALA A 267 19.69 12.30 -4.32
CA ALA A 267 20.90 13.07 -4.15
C ALA A 267 21.50 13.54 -5.50
N TYR A 268 21.49 12.67 -6.52
CA TYR A 268 21.95 13.03 -7.86
C TYR A 268 21.04 14.07 -8.52
N SER A 269 19.73 13.91 -8.39
CA SER A 269 18.75 14.86 -8.92
C SER A 269 18.90 16.24 -8.27
N ALA A 270 19.02 16.30 -6.93
CA ALA A 270 19.27 17.55 -6.20
C ALA A 270 20.60 18.20 -6.60
N ARG A 271 21.67 17.42 -6.79
CA ARG A 271 22.98 17.95 -7.21
C ARG A 271 22.94 18.50 -8.65
N ALA A 272 22.18 17.86 -9.54
CA ALA A 272 21.93 18.35 -10.88
C ALA A 272 21.12 19.66 -10.86
N GLN A 273 20.09 19.75 -10.01
CA GLN A 273 19.32 20.99 -9.81
C GLN A 273 20.20 22.15 -9.37
N ILE A 274 21.16 21.93 -8.46
CA ILE A 274 22.13 22.97 -8.07
C ILE A 274 22.95 23.42 -9.28
N ALA A 275 23.46 22.49 -10.09
CA ALA A 275 24.21 22.83 -11.29
C ALA A 275 23.37 23.63 -12.30
N GLU A 276 22.08 23.33 -12.46
CA GLU A 276 21.18 24.13 -13.31
C GLU A 276 20.99 25.56 -12.76
N ILE A 277 20.81 25.71 -11.45
CA ILE A 277 20.74 27.02 -10.78
C ILE A 277 22.03 27.83 -10.97
N GLU A 278 23.16 27.15 -11.10
CA GLU A 278 24.48 27.73 -11.39
C GLU A 278 24.70 27.99 -12.89
N ASN A 279 23.71 27.70 -13.75
CA ASN A 279 23.81 27.71 -15.22
C ASN A 279 24.87 26.75 -15.79
N ASP A 280 25.30 25.75 -15.01
CA ASP A 280 26.18 24.67 -15.45
C ASP A 280 25.35 23.49 -16.00
N ALA A 281 24.80 23.69 -17.20
CA ALA A 281 24.02 22.68 -17.90
C ALA A 281 24.81 21.38 -18.17
N ARG A 282 26.14 21.48 -18.32
CA ARG A 282 27.01 20.32 -18.52
C ARG A 282 27.20 19.53 -17.23
N GLY A 283 27.40 20.22 -16.10
CA GLY A 283 27.45 19.61 -14.78
C GLY A 283 26.15 18.90 -14.42
N ALA A 284 25.00 19.52 -14.71
CA ALA A 284 23.69 18.91 -14.50
C ALA A 284 23.56 17.58 -15.29
N GLU A 285 23.92 17.57 -16.57
CA GLU A 285 23.93 16.36 -17.40
C GLU A 285 24.82 15.26 -16.80
N ILE A 286 26.04 15.61 -16.37
CA ILE A 286 26.99 14.66 -15.76
C ILE A 286 26.41 14.03 -14.50
N TRP A 287 25.80 14.82 -13.62
CA TRP A 287 25.23 14.30 -12.37
C TRP A 287 24.04 13.36 -12.61
N LEU A 288 23.16 13.70 -13.54
CA LEU A 288 22.04 12.84 -13.92
C LEU A 288 22.52 11.54 -14.56
N GLN A 289 23.52 11.60 -15.46
CA GLN A 289 24.12 10.41 -16.08
C GLN A 289 24.83 9.52 -15.04
N ARG A 290 25.53 10.10 -14.07
CA ARG A 290 26.14 9.35 -12.96
C ARG A 290 25.09 8.62 -12.13
N GLY A 291 23.98 9.28 -11.81
CA GLY A 291 22.87 8.65 -11.10
C GLY A 291 22.25 7.49 -11.89
N LEU A 292 22.06 7.67 -13.21
CA LEU A 292 21.52 6.64 -14.10
C LEU A 292 22.47 5.45 -14.30
N ALA A 293 23.79 5.68 -14.23
CA ALA A 293 24.76 4.59 -14.26
C ALA A 293 24.64 3.66 -13.03
N LYS A 294 24.13 4.18 -11.90
CA LYS A 294 23.85 3.39 -10.68
C LYS A 294 22.42 2.88 -10.63
N ASN A 295 21.48 3.62 -11.20
CA ASN A 295 20.06 3.33 -11.18
C ASN A 295 19.50 3.40 -12.61
N PRO A 296 19.76 2.36 -13.44
CA PRO A 296 19.30 2.37 -14.81
C PRO A 296 17.79 2.51 -14.88
N ASN A 297 17.32 3.39 -15.75
CA ASN A 297 15.89 3.64 -16.03
C ASN A 297 15.07 4.29 -14.91
N ASP A 298 15.68 4.86 -13.86
CA ASP A 298 14.92 5.59 -12.84
C ASP A 298 14.29 6.87 -13.41
N ALA A 299 12.96 6.92 -13.43
CA ALA A 299 12.21 8.04 -14.01
C ALA A 299 12.51 9.39 -13.35
N ARG A 300 12.91 9.41 -12.06
CA ARG A 300 13.26 10.63 -11.31
C ARG A 300 14.58 11.26 -11.77
N LEU A 301 15.40 10.50 -12.52
CA LEU A 301 16.62 11.00 -13.17
C LEU A 301 16.41 11.19 -14.67
N LEU A 302 15.60 10.34 -15.31
CA LEU A 302 15.31 10.46 -16.74
C LEU A 302 14.48 11.71 -17.07
N LEU A 303 13.47 12.05 -16.26
CA LEU A 303 12.65 13.24 -16.47
C LEU A 303 13.49 14.54 -16.51
N PRO A 304 14.27 14.89 -15.46
CA PRO A 304 15.08 16.11 -15.51
C PRO A 304 16.15 16.06 -16.61
N LEU A 305 16.66 14.89 -16.98
CA LEU A 305 17.60 14.76 -18.11
C LEU A 305 16.93 15.06 -19.46
N GLY A 306 15.72 14.56 -19.66
CA GLY A 306 14.92 14.83 -20.85
C GLY A 306 14.57 16.31 -20.96
N GLU A 307 14.15 16.94 -19.85
CA GLU A 307 13.88 18.37 -19.78
C GLU A 307 15.13 19.23 -20.04
N LEU A 308 16.29 18.82 -19.52
CA LEU A 308 17.57 19.46 -19.78
C LEU A 308 17.91 19.41 -21.28
N TYR A 309 17.75 18.25 -21.93
CA TYR A 309 17.95 18.13 -23.38
C TYR A 309 16.97 18.98 -24.18
N ALA A 310 15.71 19.08 -23.74
CA ALA A 310 14.71 19.94 -24.37
C ALA A 310 15.17 21.41 -24.35
N ARG A 311 15.60 21.91 -23.18
CA ARG A 311 16.13 23.27 -23.00
C ARG A 311 17.38 23.56 -23.85
N GLN A 312 18.19 22.54 -24.11
CA GLN A 312 19.39 22.63 -24.97
C GLN A 312 19.08 22.53 -26.48
N GLY A 313 17.82 22.42 -26.89
CA GLY A 313 17.43 22.24 -28.29
C GLY A 313 17.72 20.84 -28.85
N ARG A 314 18.04 19.86 -27.99
CA ARG A 314 18.35 18.47 -28.35
C ARG A 314 17.06 17.63 -28.41
N GLY A 315 16.09 18.07 -29.22
CA GLY A 315 14.71 17.54 -29.21
C GLY A 315 14.59 16.03 -29.40
N ALA A 316 15.34 15.44 -30.34
CA ALA A 316 15.32 13.99 -30.58
C ALA A 316 15.81 13.18 -29.36
N GLN A 317 16.84 13.69 -28.66
CA GLN A 317 17.35 13.04 -27.45
C GLN A 317 16.40 13.24 -26.27
N ALA A 318 15.81 14.44 -26.15
CA ALA A 318 14.80 14.72 -25.13
C ALA A 318 13.60 13.77 -25.27
N GLN A 319 13.05 13.62 -26.47
CA GLN A 319 11.93 12.73 -26.73
C GLN A 319 12.25 11.29 -26.34
N ALA A 320 13.38 10.74 -26.80
CA ALA A 320 13.78 9.37 -26.49
C ALA A 320 13.92 9.12 -24.97
N ILE A 321 14.51 10.06 -24.24
CA ILE A 321 14.69 9.97 -22.78
C ILE A 321 13.36 10.09 -22.04
N LEU A 322 12.48 11.01 -22.45
CA LEU A 322 11.16 11.19 -21.82
C LEU A 322 10.24 10.00 -22.10
N GLU A 323 10.28 9.40 -23.28
CA GLU A 323 9.55 8.14 -23.58
C GLU A 323 10.05 6.99 -22.69
N LEU A 324 11.37 6.90 -22.48
CA LEU A 324 11.95 5.93 -21.55
C LEU A 324 11.52 6.23 -20.11
N ALA A 325 11.47 7.49 -19.69
CA ALA A 325 10.98 7.89 -18.38
C ALA A 325 9.52 7.44 -18.19
N LEU A 326 8.66 7.70 -19.18
CA LEU A 326 7.22 7.36 -19.14
C LEU A 326 6.99 5.85 -19.03
N LYS A 327 7.83 5.06 -19.69
CA LYS A 327 7.76 3.58 -19.62
C LYS A 327 8.07 3.05 -18.22
N ASN A 328 8.96 3.72 -17.48
CA ASN A 328 9.44 3.27 -16.17
C ASN A 328 8.81 4.01 -14.98
N GLU A 329 8.06 5.09 -15.22
CA GLU A 329 7.38 5.84 -14.17
C GLU A 329 6.07 5.15 -13.75
N THR A 330 6.04 4.75 -12.48
CA THR A 330 4.87 4.10 -11.85
C THR A 330 4.01 5.06 -11.07
N ARG A 331 4.52 6.26 -10.72
CA ARG A 331 3.80 7.26 -9.95
C ARG A 331 2.89 8.09 -10.85
N VAL A 332 1.65 8.32 -10.41
CA VAL A 332 0.64 8.97 -11.24
C VAL A 332 1.01 10.42 -11.59
N ASP A 333 1.52 11.17 -10.62
CA ASP A 333 2.01 12.53 -10.78
C ASP A 333 3.23 12.62 -11.71
N GLY A 334 4.19 11.70 -11.55
CA GLY A 334 5.37 11.60 -12.41
C GLY A 334 5.01 11.34 -13.87
N ARG A 335 4.06 10.42 -14.14
CA ARG A 335 3.57 10.15 -15.50
C ARG A 335 2.96 11.40 -16.11
N SER A 336 2.13 12.12 -15.36
CA SER A 336 1.52 13.38 -15.79
C SER A 336 2.57 14.47 -16.07
N ALA A 337 3.64 14.56 -15.27
CA ALA A 337 4.75 15.48 -15.52
C ALA A 337 5.50 15.13 -16.83
N ILE A 338 5.81 13.86 -17.06
CA ILE A 338 6.50 13.40 -18.26
C ILE A 338 5.65 13.62 -19.52
N LEU A 339 4.34 13.37 -19.45
CA LEU A 339 3.43 13.63 -20.58
C LEU A 339 3.41 15.11 -20.97
N ARG A 340 3.33 16.03 -19.98
CA ARG A 340 3.44 17.47 -20.23
C ARG A 340 4.78 17.85 -20.86
N ALA A 341 5.88 17.26 -20.38
CA ALA A 341 7.20 17.51 -20.97
C ALA A 341 7.28 17.06 -22.43
N LEU A 342 6.69 15.91 -22.77
CA LEU A 342 6.59 15.42 -24.16
C LEU A 342 5.71 16.30 -25.05
N GLU A 343 4.62 16.84 -24.51
CA GLU A 343 3.76 17.77 -25.24
C GLU A 343 4.48 19.08 -25.58
N ASN A 344 5.30 19.59 -24.67
CA ASN A 344 6.08 20.82 -24.86
C ASN A 344 7.22 20.69 -25.88
N LEU A 345 7.54 19.49 -26.37
CA LEU A 345 8.53 19.27 -27.43
C LEU A 345 7.98 19.48 -28.84
N LYS A 346 6.65 19.52 -29.01
CA LYS A 346 5.96 19.63 -30.31
C LYS A 346 5.81 21.08 -30.75
#